data_AF-A0A651GND0-F1
#
_entry.id   AF-A0A651GND0-F1
#
_cell.length_a   1.000
_cell.length_b   1.000
_cell.length_c   1.000
_cell.angle_alpha   90.00
_cell.angle_beta   90.00
_cell.angle_gamma   90.00
#
_symmetry.space_group_name_H-M   'P 1'
#
loop_
_entity.id
_entity.type
_entity.pdbx_description
1 polymer ?
#
loop_
_entity_poly.entity_id
_entity_poly.type
_entity_poly.pdbx_seq_one_letter_code
_entity_poly.pdbx_strand_id
1 'polypeptide(L)'
;MMYNYGERYMVNATMRADGTDKYTQTWGYFPSFGVGWMVSEEGFMADQTLFDELKFRASWGRLGNNNVPRESGTRAISTGTGVSYAFDNQWSPGYRPSVFFNTLVWELTDEYNAGIELSTLNYRLSAEIDWFRKVTKDAAIWTSNLMGGGGLIRNQGEILNTGFEFLVNWRDEAGSLGYNISANLSTLHNEVLDLGGEPYIQVGSTQPYRSEPGHQLYSWYGYVVEGVYQNQQEIEDHLNTEIHSSVRPGFLRFQDVNGDGVIDENDRQHLGANLPKFTYGGQIQFEYGNFDFTTSVYGVYGNKIFNSLRGGRSHHGDYNFEVDLYENRWTGEGSTNSYPSAEGLLHAWNMNNMNTFLVEDGSFFRIQNITLGYTFHDLIPGSESGSSVRFRLTAQNPVTLFGFNGFTPEVGGVGSAGGMNPIPQSFTVGVNITY
;
A
#
# COMPACT_ATOMS: atom_id res chain seq x y z
N MET A 1 24.58 -10.50 20.82
CA MET A 1 25.68 -11.48 20.70
C MET A 1 25.86 -11.75 19.22
N MET A 2 27.10 -11.68 18.73
CA MET A 2 27.46 -12.13 17.39
C MET A 2 28.59 -13.12 17.51
N TYR A 3 28.49 -14.22 16.78
CA TYR A 3 29.51 -15.26 16.72
C TYR A 3 29.72 -15.67 15.27
N ASN A 4 30.98 -15.80 14.87
CA ASN A 4 31.37 -16.29 13.56
C ASN A 4 32.40 -17.40 13.78
N TYR A 5 32.10 -18.61 13.31
CA TYR A 5 33.01 -19.74 13.35
C TYR A 5 33.58 -20.00 11.96
N GLY A 6 34.90 -19.80 11.83
CA GLY A 6 35.66 -20.13 10.63
C GLY A 6 35.17 -19.43 9.36
N GLU A 7 34.57 -18.25 9.50
CA GLU A 7 33.97 -17.45 8.42
C GLU A 7 32.81 -18.14 7.68
N ARG A 8 32.36 -19.29 8.21
CA ARG A 8 31.32 -20.15 7.61
C ARG A 8 29.99 -20.04 8.31
N TYR A 9 30.00 -20.11 9.63
CA TYR A 9 28.78 -20.18 10.43
C TYR A 9 28.66 -18.93 11.26
N MET A 10 27.65 -18.14 10.94
CA MET A 10 27.32 -16.90 11.61
C MET A 10 26.09 -17.12 12.48
N VAL A 11 26.15 -16.67 13.72
CA VAL A 11 25.00 -16.65 14.64
C VAL A 11 24.89 -15.27 15.24
N ASN A 12 23.70 -14.70 15.19
CA ASN A 12 23.35 -13.45 15.86
C ASN A 12 22.17 -13.70 16.80
N ALA A 13 22.27 -13.20 18.02
CA ALA A 13 21.17 -13.21 18.98
C ALA A 13 21.10 -11.85 19.67
N THR A 14 19.92 -11.25 19.72
CA THR A 14 19.68 -10.01 20.45
C THR A 14 18.48 -10.17 21.38
N MET A 15 18.49 -9.41 22.48
CA MET A 15 17.37 -9.34 23.41
C MET A 15 17.20 -7.88 23.77
N ARG A 16 16.01 -7.34 23.50
CA ARG A 16 15.66 -5.96 23.84
C ARG A 16 14.49 -5.98 24.84
N ALA A 17 14.52 -5.05 25.79
CA ALA A 17 13.40 -4.77 26.68
C ALA A 17 13.03 -3.29 26.55
N ASP A 18 11.79 -2.99 26.20
CA ASP A 18 11.31 -1.61 26.09
C ASP A 18 10.17 -1.36 27.08
N GLY A 19 10.16 -0.16 27.65
CA GLY A 19 9.14 0.29 28.60
C GLY A 19 8.29 1.43 28.03
N THR A 20 6.97 1.39 28.22
CA THR A 20 6.08 2.50 27.90
C THR A 20 4.92 2.63 28.89
N ASP A 21 4.52 3.87 29.18
CA ASP A 21 3.37 4.19 30.03
C ASP A 21 2.02 4.09 29.30
N LYS A 22 2.04 3.67 28.02
CA LYS A 22 0.82 3.46 27.23
C LYS A 22 0.14 2.12 27.48
N TYR A 23 0.85 1.15 28.04
CA TYR A 23 0.34 -0.19 28.33
C TYR A 23 0.36 -0.46 29.83
N THR A 24 -0.64 -1.21 30.32
CA THR A 24 -0.70 -1.64 31.72
C THR A 24 0.48 -2.57 32.01
N GLN A 25 0.83 -3.44 31.05
CA GLN A 25 2.12 -4.13 31.05
C GLN A 25 3.18 -3.21 30.43
N THR A 26 3.85 -2.45 31.28
CA THR A 26 4.81 -1.41 30.88
C THR A 26 5.96 -1.97 30.05
N TRP A 27 6.49 -3.15 30.41
CA TRP A 27 7.66 -3.73 29.77
C TRP A 27 7.30 -4.82 28.76
N GLY A 28 7.81 -4.68 27.53
CA GLY A 28 7.81 -5.70 26.48
C GLY A 28 9.22 -6.25 26.26
N TYR A 29 9.31 -7.52 25.88
CA TYR A 29 10.57 -8.21 25.59
C TYR A 29 10.59 -8.72 24.16
N PHE A 30 11.67 -8.40 23.44
CA PHE A 30 11.77 -8.49 21.99
C PHE A 30 13.08 -9.21 21.62
N PRO A 31 13.11 -10.54 21.70
CA PRO A 31 14.26 -11.32 21.25
C PRO A 31 14.33 -11.37 19.72
N SER A 32 15.54 -11.54 19.20
CA SER A 32 15.77 -11.97 17.83
C SER A 32 16.94 -12.93 17.74
N PHE A 33 16.88 -13.81 16.75
CA PHE A 33 17.88 -14.82 16.47
C PHE A 33 18.05 -14.94 14.95
N GLY A 34 19.29 -15.05 14.49
CA GLY A 34 19.62 -15.23 13.10
C GLY A 34 20.81 -16.16 12.92
N VAL A 35 20.79 -16.92 11.84
CA VAL A 35 21.88 -17.77 11.41
C VAL A 35 22.24 -17.49 9.96
N GLY A 36 23.51 -17.59 9.66
CA GLY A 36 24.05 -17.51 8.30
C GLY A 36 25.03 -18.65 8.07
N TRP A 37 25.00 -19.22 6.87
CA TRP A 37 25.89 -20.28 6.43
C TRP A 37 26.51 -19.91 5.09
N MET A 38 27.82 -19.62 5.09
CA MET A 38 28.61 -19.39 3.88
C MET A 38 28.98 -20.75 3.27
N VAL A 39 28.19 -21.20 2.31
CA VAL A 39 28.31 -22.53 1.70
C VAL A 39 29.49 -22.59 0.73
N SER A 40 29.80 -21.48 0.06
CA SER A 40 30.97 -21.38 -0.83
C SER A 40 32.31 -21.64 -0.12
N GLU A 41 32.37 -21.45 1.19
CA GLU A 41 33.54 -21.69 2.03
C GLU A 41 33.65 -23.16 2.54
N GLU A 42 32.73 -24.04 2.13
CA GLU A 42 32.77 -25.45 2.48
C GLU A 42 33.73 -26.25 1.61
N GLY A 43 34.39 -27.25 2.20
CA GLY A 43 35.36 -28.07 1.48
C GLY A 43 34.78 -28.84 0.29
N PHE A 44 33.48 -29.16 0.31
CA PHE A 44 32.80 -29.80 -0.82
C PHE A 44 32.48 -28.84 -1.98
N MET A 45 32.57 -27.53 -1.76
CA MET A 45 32.44 -26.48 -2.78
C MET A 45 33.81 -25.99 -3.28
N ALA A 46 34.92 -26.60 -2.87
CA ALA A 46 36.25 -26.09 -3.22
C ALA A 46 36.55 -26.16 -4.73
N ASP A 47 35.99 -27.14 -5.45
CA ASP A 47 36.29 -27.40 -6.86
C ASP A 47 35.26 -26.81 -7.84
N GLN A 48 34.17 -26.21 -7.35
CA GLN A 48 33.15 -25.60 -8.22
C GLN A 48 33.55 -24.18 -8.65
N THR A 49 33.14 -23.78 -9.85
CA THR A 49 33.43 -22.44 -10.42
C THR A 49 32.17 -21.65 -10.75
N LEU A 50 31.01 -22.13 -10.29
CA LEU A 50 29.71 -21.53 -10.57
C LEU A 50 29.44 -20.34 -9.64
N PHE A 51 29.73 -20.48 -8.35
CA PHE A 51 29.49 -19.45 -7.34
C PHE A 51 30.82 -18.90 -6.84
N ASP A 52 30.97 -17.59 -6.90
CA ASP A 52 32.04 -16.87 -6.20
C ASP A 52 31.70 -16.76 -4.72
N GLU A 53 30.41 -16.51 -4.42
CA GLU A 53 29.87 -16.51 -3.06
C GLU A 53 28.49 -17.19 -3.07
N LEU A 54 28.21 -18.01 -2.07
CA LEU A 54 26.89 -18.57 -1.83
C LEU A 54 26.63 -18.66 -0.33
N LYS A 55 25.60 -17.96 0.13
CA LYS A 55 25.23 -17.88 1.54
C LYS A 55 23.74 -18.12 1.74
N PHE A 56 23.41 -18.98 2.70
CA PHE A 56 22.05 -19.13 3.20
C PHE A 56 21.89 -18.36 4.50
N ARG A 57 20.74 -17.72 4.69
CA ARG A 57 20.37 -17.05 5.93
C ARG A 57 18.97 -17.41 6.36
N ALA A 58 18.78 -17.47 7.67
CA ALA A 58 17.47 -17.58 8.29
C ALA A 58 17.44 -16.78 9.58
N SER A 59 16.33 -16.12 9.87
CA SER A 59 16.16 -15.38 11.11
C SER A 59 14.72 -15.40 11.60
N TRP A 60 14.59 -15.21 12.91
CA TRP A 60 13.34 -14.95 13.58
C TRP A 60 13.52 -13.78 14.54
N GLY A 61 12.56 -12.88 14.59
CA GLY A 61 12.55 -11.77 15.53
C GLY A 61 11.15 -11.40 15.96
N ARG A 62 11.03 -10.87 17.17
CA ARG A 62 9.80 -10.27 17.67
C ARG A 62 9.97 -8.78 17.85
N LEU A 63 9.01 -8.00 17.36
CA LEU A 63 8.94 -6.56 17.54
C LEU A 63 7.64 -6.19 18.28
N GLY A 64 7.67 -5.11 19.05
CA GLY A 64 6.49 -4.55 19.69
C GLY A 64 6.11 -3.21 19.08
N ASN A 65 4.84 -3.03 18.76
CA ASN A 65 4.30 -1.75 18.34
C ASN A 65 3.85 -0.93 19.56
N ASN A 66 4.28 0.32 19.64
CA ASN A 66 3.85 1.28 20.66
C ASN A 66 3.13 2.50 20.04
N ASN A 67 2.82 2.46 18.76
CA ASN A 67 2.07 3.52 18.07
C ASN A 67 0.55 3.32 18.24
N VAL A 68 0.13 2.95 19.44
CA VAL A 68 -1.29 2.90 19.82
C VAL A 68 -1.67 4.15 20.61
N PRO A 69 -2.97 4.51 20.65
CA PRO A 69 -3.48 5.50 21.58
C PRO A 69 -3.10 5.12 23.02
N ARG A 70 -2.73 6.11 23.84
CA ARG A 70 -2.40 5.88 25.25
C ARG A 70 -3.60 5.28 25.98
N GLU A 71 -3.36 4.37 26.92
CA GLU A 71 -4.33 3.83 27.88
C GLU A 71 -5.05 4.84 28.79
N SER A 72 -5.03 6.14 28.48
CA SER A 72 -5.73 7.15 29.26
C SER A 72 -7.12 7.39 28.69
N GLY A 73 -8.05 6.49 28.99
CA GLY A 73 -9.46 6.85 29.03
C GLY A 73 -9.68 7.80 30.22
N THR A 74 -9.80 9.11 29.97
CA THR A 74 -10.46 9.95 30.98
C THR A 74 -11.93 9.56 30.99
N ARG A 75 -12.51 9.33 32.18
CA ARG A 75 -13.96 9.15 32.30
C ARG A 75 -14.62 10.47 31.92
N ALA A 76 -14.97 10.62 30.65
CA ALA A 76 -15.74 11.76 30.18
C ALA A 76 -17.22 11.44 30.33
N ILE A 77 -17.94 12.38 30.94
CA ILE A 77 -19.40 12.35 31.02
C ILE A 77 -19.87 13.49 30.13
N SER A 78 -20.63 13.18 29.08
CA SER A 78 -21.38 14.20 28.35
C SER A 78 -22.57 14.64 29.21
N THR A 79 -22.77 15.95 29.32
CA THR A 79 -23.83 16.55 30.12
C THR A 79 -24.58 17.62 29.33
N GLY A 80 -25.84 17.86 29.64
CA GLY A 80 -26.63 18.94 29.02
C GLY A 80 -27.77 18.41 28.16
N THR A 81 -28.34 19.29 27.33
CA THR A 81 -29.52 19.00 26.51
C THR A 81 -29.23 18.03 25.36
N GLY A 82 -27.98 17.90 24.90
CA GLY A 82 -27.60 16.92 23.86
C GLY A 82 -27.64 15.45 24.28
N VAL A 83 -27.79 15.17 25.59
CA VAL A 83 -28.00 13.82 26.15
C VAL A 83 -29.22 13.80 27.07
N SER A 84 -30.16 14.72 26.87
CA SER A 84 -31.33 14.89 27.72
C SER A 84 -32.37 13.79 27.51
N TYR A 85 -33.27 13.67 28.48
CA TYR A 85 -34.49 12.91 28.37
C TYR A 85 -35.68 13.82 28.67
N ALA A 86 -36.80 13.61 27.97
CA ALA A 86 -38.00 14.40 28.19
C ALA A 86 -38.83 13.77 29.31
N PHE A 87 -39.07 14.53 30.37
CA PHE A 87 -40.04 14.20 31.41
C PHE A 87 -41.15 15.25 31.37
N ASP A 88 -42.41 14.84 31.32
CA ASP A 88 -43.59 15.73 31.28
C ASP A 88 -43.47 16.87 30.24
N ASN A 89 -43.05 16.54 29.02
CA ASN A 89 -42.80 17.48 27.92
C ASN A 89 -41.77 18.60 28.23
N GLN A 90 -40.92 18.42 29.25
CA GLN A 90 -39.79 19.30 29.55
C GLN A 90 -38.48 18.53 29.38
N TRP A 91 -37.51 19.16 28.70
CA TRP A 91 -36.18 18.59 28.54
C TRP A 91 -35.39 18.71 29.84
N SER A 92 -35.06 17.58 30.45
CA SER A 92 -34.13 17.54 31.59
C SER A 92 -32.73 17.19 31.09
N PRO A 93 -31.71 18.05 31.34
CA PRO A 93 -30.33 17.73 31.04
C PRO A 93 -29.92 16.36 31.58
N GLY A 94 -29.31 15.54 30.74
CA GLY A 94 -28.87 14.20 31.10
C GLY A 94 -27.38 14.13 31.40
N TYR A 95 -26.96 12.96 31.89
CA TYR A 95 -25.57 12.57 32.06
C TYR A 95 -25.38 11.22 31.36
N ARG A 96 -24.40 11.13 30.46
CA ARG A 96 -24.07 9.88 29.76
C ARG A 96 -22.56 9.68 29.72
N PRO A 97 -22.03 8.49 30.07
CA PRO A 97 -20.65 8.16 29.79
C PRO A 97 -20.38 8.27 28.28
N SER A 98 -19.38 9.05 27.88
CA SER A 98 -19.06 9.29 26.47
C SER A 98 -17.77 8.62 26.00
N VAL A 99 -17.04 7.98 26.91
CA VAL A 99 -15.80 7.25 26.61
C VAL A 99 -15.87 5.86 27.24
N PHE A 100 -15.67 4.85 26.41
CA PHE A 100 -15.46 3.47 26.82
C PHE A 100 -14.00 3.13 26.53
N PHE A 101 -13.31 2.49 27.47
CA PHE A 101 -11.90 2.13 27.33
C PHE A 101 -11.68 0.67 27.75
N ASN A 102 -10.64 0.06 27.20
CA ASN A 102 -10.14 -1.25 27.59
C ASN A 102 -8.63 -1.16 27.86
N THR A 103 -8.12 -2.08 28.67
CA THR A 103 -6.66 -2.24 28.84
C THR A 103 -6.09 -2.82 27.56
N LEU A 104 -5.02 -2.21 27.06
CA LEU A 104 -4.33 -2.69 25.87
C LEU A 104 -3.08 -3.47 26.28
N VAL A 105 -2.71 -4.43 25.44
CA VAL A 105 -1.43 -5.13 25.55
C VAL A 105 -0.55 -4.76 24.37
N TRP A 106 0.72 -5.14 24.44
CA TRP A 106 1.63 -4.98 23.32
C TRP A 106 1.09 -5.67 22.08
N GLU A 107 0.98 -4.93 20.99
CA GLU A 107 0.83 -5.51 19.66
C GLU A 107 2.20 -6.06 19.24
N LEU A 108 2.27 -7.35 18.94
CA LEU A 108 3.51 -8.09 18.72
C LEU A 108 3.59 -8.55 17.28
N THR A 109 4.68 -8.22 16.59
CA THR A 109 4.97 -8.76 15.25
C THR A 109 6.05 -9.83 15.35
N ASP A 110 5.68 -11.07 15.07
CA ASP A 110 6.61 -12.18 14.85
C ASP A 110 7.02 -12.20 13.38
N GLU A 111 8.31 -12.01 13.11
CA GLU A 111 8.89 -12.02 11.76
C GLU A 111 9.83 -13.21 11.59
N TYR A 112 9.60 -13.98 10.54
CA TYR A 112 10.51 -14.99 10.04
C TYR A 112 11.04 -14.54 8.68
N ASN A 113 12.34 -14.70 8.46
CA ASN A 113 12.97 -14.45 7.18
C ASN A 113 13.88 -15.62 6.83
N ALA A 114 13.88 -16.03 5.57
CA ALA A 114 14.82 -16.99 5.02
C ALA A 114 15.28 -16.48 3.66
N GLY A 115 16.58 -16.51 3.41
CA GLY A 115 17.14 -15.91 2.21
C GLY A 115 18.38 -16.61 1.70
N ILE A 116 18.66 -16.34 0.42
CA ILE A 116 19.84 -16.78 -0.32
C ILE A 116 20.54 -15.52 -0.83
N GLU A 117 21.83 -15.43 -0.57
CA GLU A 117 22.71 -14.42 -1.16
C GLU A 117 23.72 -15.16 -2.03
N LEU A 118 23.92 -14.71 -3.27
CA LEU A 118 24.90 -15.29 -4.17
C LEU A 118 25.60 -14.26 -5.02
N SER A 119 26.85 -14.57 -5.37
CA SER A 119 27.62 -13.87 -6.40
C SER A 119 28.23 -14.88 -7.37
N THR A 120 28.24 -14.56 -8.65
CA THR A 120 28.78 -15.40 -9.73
C THR A 120 29.44 -14.55 -10.82
N LEU A 121 30.15 -15.22 -11.73
CA LEU A 121 30.83 -14.63 -12.88
C LEU A 121 31.93 -13.64 -12.48
N ASN A 122 32.73 -14.00 -11.48
CA ASN A 122 33.74 -13.13 -10.84
C ASN A 122 33.08 -11.89 -10.22
N TYR A 123 32.04 -12.10 -9.40
CA TYR A 123 31.28 -11.06 -8.70
C TYR A 123 30.57 -10.04 -9.62
N ARG A 124 30.43 -10.36 -10.92
CA ARG A 124 29.73 -9.49 -11.87
C ARG A 124 28.22 -9.55 -11.69
N LEU A 125 27.69 -10.72 -11.36
CA LEU A 125 26.27 -10.90 -11.05
C LEU A 125 26.13 -11.22 -9.57
N SER A 126 25.40 -10.40 -8.83
CA SER A 126 24.94 -10.72 -7.49
C SER A 126 23.42 -10.77 -7.43
N ALA A 127 22.90 -11.66 -6.60
CA ALA A 127 21.47 -11.77 -6.34
C ALA A 127 21.20 -12.07 -4.87
N GLU A 128 20.14 -11.46 -4.34
CA GLU A 128 19.57 -11.77 -3.04
C GLU A 128 18.10 -12.14 -3.25
N ILE A 129 17.69 -13.25 -2.65
CA ILE A 129 16.32 -13.74 -2.70
C ILE A 129 15.89 -14.01 -1.27
N ASP A 130 14.85 -13.32 -0.83
CA ASP A 130 14.27 -13.41 0.49
C ASP A 130 12.85 -13.93 0.42
N TRP A 131 12.48 -14.76 1.38
CA TRP A 131 11.12 -14.96 1.80
C TRP A 131 10.94 -14.37 3.19
N PHE A 132 9.87 -13.58 3.36
CA PHE A 132 9.49 -13.06 4.66
C PHE A 132 8.09 -13.49 5.05
N ARG A 133 7.87 -13.65 6.36
CA ARG A 133 6.55 -13.89 6.95
C ARG A 133 6.45 -13.14 8.27
N LYS A 134 5.61 -12.11 8.27
CA LYS A 134 5.33 -11.25 9.43
C LYS A 134 3.90 -11.49 9.88
N VAL A 135 3.72 -11.89 11.13
CA VAL A 135 2.39 -11.96 11.74
C VAL A 135 2.33 -10.99 12.89
N THR A 136 1.50 -9.96 12.73
CA THR A 136 1.11 -9.08 13.82
C THR A 136 -0.01 -9.77 14.59
N LYS A 137 0.22 -9.98 15.88
CA LYS A 137 -0.72 -10.51 16.86
C LYS A 137 -1.15 -9.40 17.80
N ASP A 138 -2.30 -9.61 18.43
CA ASP A 138 -2.83 -8.68 19.41
C ASP A 138 -2.97 -7.27 18.81
N ALA A 139 -3.29 -7.17 17.52
CA ALA A 139 -3.44 -5.89 16.85
C ALA A 139 -4.61 -5.12 17.46
N ALA A 140 -4.37 -3.84 17.74
CA ALA A 140 -5.35 -2.98 18.39
C ALA A 140 -6.43 -2.56 17.39
N ILE A 141 -7.60 -3.20 17.45
CA ILE A 141 -8.72 -3.01 16.52
C ILE A 141 -9.94 -2.43 17.22
N TRP A 142 -10.71 -1.61 16.50
CA TRP A 142 -12.01 -1.13 16.99
C TRP A 142 -13.05 -2.24 16.85
N THR A 143 -13.68 -2.59 17.96
CA THR A 143 -14.73 -3.61 18.07
C THR A 143 -16.01 -3.02 18.65
N SER A 144 -17.13 -3.70 18.43
CA SER A 144 -18.41 -3.26 18.95
C SER A 144 -18.46 -3.36 20.49
N ASN A 145 -19.03 -2.35 21.16
CA ASN A 145 -19.23 -2.40 22.60
C ASN A 145 -20.59 -3.07 22.94
N LEU A 146 -20.55 -4.35 23.32
CA LEU A 146 -21.72 -5.15 23.68
C LEU A 146 -22.53 -4.59 24.87
N MET A 147 -21.94 -3.74 25.72
CA MET A 147 -22.64 -3.11 26.86
C MET A 147 -23.37 -1.80 26.51
N GLY A 148 -23.39 -1.42 25.23
CA GLY A 148 -24.16 -0.30 24.70
C GLY A 148 -23.35 0.98 24.48
N GLY A 149 -23.40 1.49 23.24
CA GLY A 149 -22.83 2.76 22.79
C GLY A 149 -21.32 2.74 22.52
N GLY A 150 -20.91 3.28 21.36
CA GLY A 150 -19.50 3.45 20.98
C GLY A 150 -18.79 2.18 20.56
N GLY A 151 -17.53 2.33 20.13
CA GLY A 151 -16.60 1.23 19.89
C GLY A 151 -15.56 1.13 21.01
N LEU A 152 -14.92 -0.04 21.14
CA LEU A 152 -13.82 -0.29 22.05
C LEU A 152 -12.62 -0.77 21.26
N ILE A 153 -11.44 -0.21 21.54
CA ILE A 153 -10.19 -0.78 21.02
C ILE A 153 -9.86 -2.02 21.84
N ARG A 154 -9.59 -3.13 21.15
CA ARG A 154 -9.15 -4.40 21.77
C ARG A 154 -7.98 -4.97 20.98
N ASN A 155 -7.04 -5.58 21.69
CA ASN A 155 -5.95 -6.34 21.10
C ASN A 155 -6.44 -7.73 20.71
N GLN A 156 -7.02 -7.84 19.52
CA GLN A 156 -7.67 -9.06 19.05
C GLN A 156 -7.43 -9.34 17.57
N GLY A 157 -6.83 -8.41 16.83
CA GLY A 157 -6.53 -8.61 15.42
C GLY A 157 -5.28 -9.46 15.21
N GLU A 158 -5.34 -10.40 14.26
CA GLU A 158 -4.17 -11.07 13.70
C GLU A 158 -4.07 -10.76 12.21
N ILE A 159 -2.89 -10.29 11.78
CA ILE A 159 -2.65 -9.85 10.38
C ILE A 159 -1.36 -10.50 9.87
N LEU A 160 -1.46 -11.16 8.72
CA LEU A 160 -0.35 -11.74 7.99
C LEU A 160 0.14 -10.79 6.89
N ASN A 161 1.45 -10.62 6.81
CA ASN A 161 2.14 -10.09 5.63
C ASN A 161 3.24 -11.08 5.25
N THR A 162 3.22 -11.60 4.02
CA THR A 162 4.23 -12.53 3.52
C THR A 162 4.51 -12.28 2.05
N GLY A 163 5.72 -12.60 1.62
CA GLY A 163 6.11 -12.37 0.25
C GLY A 163 7.56 -12.72 0.02
N PHE A 164 8.03 -12.34 -1.16
CA PHE A 164 9.40 -12.53 -1.59
C PHE A 164 10.02 -11.19 -1.96
N GLU A 165 11.28 -11.01 -1.62
CA GLU A 165 12.08 -9.88 -2.07
C GLU A 165 13.23 -10.39 -2.92
N PHE A 166 13.44 -9.73 -4.05
CA PHE A 166 14.49 -10.04 -4.99
C PHE A 166 15.32 -8.80 -5.19
N LEU A 167 16.64 -8.93 -5.08
CA LEU A 167 17.60 -7.93 -5.49
C LEU A 167 18.55 -8.58 -6.48
N VAL A 168 18.73 -7.99 -7.65
CA VAL A 168 19.68 -8.48 -8.65
C VAL A 168 20.55 -7.30 -9.07
N ASN A 169 21.85 -7.51 -9.15
CA ASN A 169 22.80 -6.52 -9.60
C ASN A 169 23.77 -7.13 -10.61
N TRP A 170 23.94 -6.45 -11.74
CA TRP A 170 24.96 -6.72 -12.73
C TRP A 170 25.94 -5.56 -12.82
N ARG A 171 27.21 -5.82 -12.54
CA ARG A 171 28.29 -4.85 -12.69
C ARG A 171 29.36 -5.41 -13.60
N ASP A 172 29.77 -4.62 -14.58
CA ASP A 172 30.81 -5.03 -15.52
C ASP A 172 31.45 -3.82 -16.22
N GLU A 173 32.52 -4.08 -16.95
CA GLU A 173 33.25 -3.10 -17.74
C GLU A 173 33.41 -3.59 -19.19
N ALA A 174 33.07 -2.73 -20.15
CA ALA A 174 33.27 -2.95 -21.57
C ALA A 174 34.30 -1.95 -22.10
N GLY A 175 35.58 -2.29 -22.02
CA GLY A 175 36.67 -1.38 -22.35
C GLY A 175 36.75 -0.23 -21.35
N SER A 176 36.50 1.00 -21.78
CA SER A 176 36.45 2.18 -20.91
C SER A 176 35.05 2.55 -20.42
N LEU A 177 34.04 1.73 -20.74
CA LEU A 177 32.67 1.90 -20.27
C LEU A 177 32.44 1.01 -19.04
N GLY A 178 32.36 1.62 -17.86
CA GLY A 178 31.86 0.95 -16.65
C GLY A 178 30.33 1.02 -16.63
N TYR A 179 29.67 -0.06 -16.22
CA TYR A 179 28.22 -0.06 -16.08
C TYR A 179 27.74 -0.92 -14.92
N ASN A 180 26.67 -0.45 -14.28
CA ASN A 180 26.04 -1.12 -13.16
C ASN A 180 24.52 -1.04 -13.29
N ILE A 181 23.87 -2.19 -13.35
CA ILE A 181 22.42 -2.33 -13.53
C ILE A 181 21.90 -3.14 -12.36
N SER A 182 21.05 -2.52 -11.54
CA SER A 182 20.37 -3.20 -10.44
C SER A 182 18.86 -3.14 -10.62
N ALA A 183 18.20 -4.18 -10.14
CA ALA A 183 16.76 -4.28 -10.08
C ALA A 183 16.35 -4.88 -8.74
N ASN A 184 15.24 -4.39 -8.19
CA ASN A 184 14.60 -4.99 -7.02
C ASN A 184 13.11 -5.22 -7.30
N LEU A 185 12.56 -6.25 -6.65
CA LEU A 185 11.14 -6.58 -6.68
C LEU A 185 10.73 -7.12 -5.31
N SER A 186 9.64 -6.62 -4.76
CA SER A 186 9.07 -7.10 -3.50
C SER A 186 7.61 -7.46 -3.71
N THR A 187 7.21 -8.69 -3.38
CA THR A 187 5.81 -9.13 -3.43
C THR A 187 5.18 -9.04 -2.05
N LEU A 188 3.87 -8.81 -2.01
CA LEU A 188 3.12 -8.72 -0.76
C LEU A 188 1.78 -9.45 -0.87
N HIS A 189 1.64 -10.52 -0.11
CA HIS A 189 0.36 -11.10 0.29
C HIS A 189 0.02 -10.58 1.69
N ASN A 190 -1.12 -9.90 1.80
CA ASN A 190 -1.65 -9.39 3.05
C ASN A 190 -2.98 -10.09 3.34
N GLU A 191 -3.20 -10.50 4.59
CA GLU A 191 -4.41 -11.23 4.98
C GLU A 191 -4.75 -10.95 6.44
N VAL A 192 -6.02 -10.66 6.70
CA VAL A 192 -6.58 -10.68 8.05
C VAL A 192 -6.77 -12.15 8.44
N LEU A 193 -6.13 -12.59 9.52
CA LEU A 193 -6.25 -13.97 10.01
C LEU A 193 -7.39 -14.11 11.03
N ASP A 194 -7.50 -13.16 11.95
CA ASP A 194 -8.51 -13.15 13.01
C ASP A 194 -8.84 -11.71 13.43
N LEU A 195 -10.06 -11.51 13.92
CA LEU A 195 -10.57 -10.26 14.49
C LEU A 195 -11.20 -10.48 15.89
N GLY A 196 -10.92 -11.61 16.53
CA GLY A 196 -11.41 -11.93 17.87
C GLY A 196 -12.90 -12.20 17.93
N GLY A 197 -13.46 -12.76 16.86
CA GLY A 197 -14.88 -13.13 16.74
C GLY A 197 -15.77 -12.07 16.08
N GLU A 198 -15.26 -10.89 15.74
CA GLU A 198 -15.96 -9.96 14.85
C GLU A 198 -15.88 -10.50 13.40
N PRO A 199 -17.00 -10.55 12.65
CA PRO A 199 -16.97 -11.09 11.29
C PRO A 199 -16.18 -10.20 10.33
N TYR A 200 -16.21 -8.88 10.54
CA TYR A 200 -15.46 -7.90 9.78
C TYR A 200 -15.35 -6.58 10.54
N ILE A 201 -14.40 -5.74 10.14
CA ILE A 201 -14.32 -4.32 10.52
C ILE A 201 -14.59 -3.49 9.27
N GLN A 202 -15.55 -2.59 9.38
CA GLN A 202 -15.85 -1.57 8.37
C GLN A 202 -15.37 -0.21 8.87
N VAL A 203 -14.63 0.53 8.04
CA VAL A 203 -14.17 1.88 8.37
C VAL A 203 -14.72 2.88 7.33
N GLY A 204 -14.79 4.17 7.71
CA GLY A 204 -15.24 5.28 6.86
C GLY A 204 -16.76 5.44 6.72
N SER A 205 -17.19 6.58 6.19
CA SER A 205 -18.56 7.09 6.43
C SER A 205 -19.67 6.29 5.74
N THR A 206 -19.50 5.93 4.46
CA THR A 206 -20.64 5.54 3.61
C THR A 206 -20.40 4.46 2.54
N GLN A 207 -19.37 3.61 2.44
CA GLN A 207 -18.32 3.10 3.32
C GLN A 207 -17.11 2.71 2.43
N PRO A 208 -15.90 3.20 2.67
CA PRO A 208 -14.72 2.71 2.00
C PRO A 208 -13.89 1.82 2.93
N TYR A 209 -13.54 0.63 2.47
CA TYR A 209 -12.77 -0.46 3.11
C TYR A 209 -13.43 -1.34 4.19
N ARG A 210 -13.26 -2.64 3.99
CA ARG A 210 -13.64 -3.76 4.85
C ARG A 210 -12.41 -4.62 5.12
N SER A 211 -12.21 -4.97 6.38
CA SER A 211 -11.21 -5.93 6.83
C SER A 211 -11.97 -7.16 7.32
N GLU A 212 -11.72 -8.31 6.71
CA GLU A 212 -12.46 -9.55 6.98
C GLU A 212 -11.49 -10.74 6.91
N PRO A 213 -11.60 -11.73 7.82
CA PRO A 213 -10.73 -12.89 7.80
C PRO A 213 -10.68 -13.57 6.43
N GLY A 214 -9.46 -13.91 5.97
CA GLY A 214 -9.22 -14.49 4.64
C GLY A 214 -9.07 -13.45 3.51
N HIS A 215 -9.25 -12.16 3.80
CA HIS A 215 -9.12 -11.08 2.82
C HIS A 215 -8.04 -10.05 3.23
N GLN A 216 -7.62 -9.23 2.27
CA GLN A 216 -6.67 -8.15 2.52
C GLN A 216 -7.25 -7.12 3.51
N LEU A 217 -6.40 -6.65 4.42
CA LEU A 217 -6.72 -5.56 5.33
C LEU A 217 -7.10 -4.31 4.52
N TYR A 218 -8.20 -3.65 4.92
CA TYR A 218 -8.73 -2.46 4.24
C TYR A 218 -8.96 -2.66 2.73
N SER A 219 -9.48 -3.82 2.36
CA SER A 219 -9.93 -4.07 0.98
C SER A 219 -11.22 -3.30 0.67
N TRP A 220 -11.35 -2.78 -0.55
CA TRP A 220 -12.59 -2.23 -1.07
C TRP A 220 -13.67 -3.30 -1.10
N TYR A 221 -14.89 -2.96 -0.71
CA TYR A 221 -16.01 -3.90 -0.65
C TYR A 221 -17.26 -3.23 -1.23
N GLY A 222 -17.88 -3.87 -2.23
CA GLY A 222 -18.95 -3.26 -3.01
C GLY A 222 -19.35 -4.10 -4.22
N TYR A 223 -19.98 -3.49 -5.21
CA TYR A 223 -20.54 -4.19 -6.36
C TYR A 223 -19.58 -4.26 -7.55
N VAL A 224 -19.64 -5.35 -8.29
CA VAL A 224 -18.93 -5.49 -9.56
C VAL A 224 -19.79 -4.92 -10.69
N VAL A 225 -19.26 -3.97 -11.43
CA VAL A 225 -19.89 -3.40 -12.64
C VAL A 225 -19.57 -4.28 -13.84
N GLU A 226 -20.60 -4.76 -14.54
CA GLU A 226 -20.49 -5.56 -15.76
C GLU A 226 -20.72 -4.75 -17.05
N GLY A 227 -21.14 -3.49 -16.90
CA GLY A 227 -21.33 -2.57 -18.01
C GLY A 227 -22.35 -1.50 -17.69
N VAL A 228 -23.06 -1.06 -18.73
CA VAL A 228 -24.11 -0.04 -18.66
C VAL A 228 -25.35 -0.61 -19.35
N TYR A 229 -26.52 -0.48 -18.72
CA TYR A 229 -27.78 -0.89 -19.34
C TYR A 229 -28.01 -0.09 -20.62
N GLN A 230 -28.09 -0.77 -21.77
CA GLN A 230 -28.21 -0.11 -23.06
C GLN A 230 -29.64 0.27 -23.40
N ASN A 231 -30.61 -0.50 -22.91
CA ASN A 231 -32.04 -0.28 -23.17
C ASN A 231 -32.89 -0.85 -22.02
N GLN A 232 -34.20 -0.64 -22.13
CA GLN A 232 -35.15 -1.05 -21.09
C GLN A 232 -35.29 -2.58 -20.98
N GLN A 233 -35.13 -3.31 -22.09
CA GLN A 233 -35.23 -4.78 -22.09
C GLN A 233 -34.11 -5.40 -21.25
N GLU A 234 -32.88 -4.90 -21.35
CA GLU A 234 -31.77 -5.38 -20.52
C GLU A 234 -32.02 -5.19 -19.01
N ILE A 235 -32.79 -4.18 -18.63
CA ILE A 235 -33.17 -3.94 -17.23
C ILE A 235 -34.24 -4.96 -16.81
N GLU A 236 -35.25 -5.18 -17.65
CA GLU A 236 -36.35 -6.12 -17.37
C GLU A 236 -35.91 -7.58 -17.35
N ASP A 237 -34.91 -7.93 -18.17
CA ASP A 237 -34.34 -9.28 -18.22
C ASP A 237 -33.41 -9.57 -17.02
N HIS A 238 -32.86 -8.53 -16.40
CA HIS A 238 -31.85 -8.66 -15.35
C HIS A 238 -32.35 -8.33 -13.94
N LEU A 239 -33.28 -7.38 -13.80
CA LEU A 239 -33.73 -6.88 -12.50
C LEU A 239 -35.23 -7.11 -12.27
N ASN A 240 -35.57 -7.34 -11.02
CA ASN A 240 -36.93 -7.12 -10.53
C ASN A 240 -37.24 -5.61 -10.57
N THR A 241 -37.99 -5.20 -11.59
CA THR A 241 -38.32 -3.79 -11.84
C THR A 241 -39.33 -3.20 -10.85
N GLU A 242 -40.03 -4.03 -10.05
CA GLU A 242 -40.86 -3.53 -8.96
C GLU A 242 -39.99 -2.98 -7.81
N ILE A 243 -38.85 -3.64 -7.55
CA ILE A 243 -37.89 -3.23 -6.53
C ILE A 243 -36.97 -2.13 -7.08
N HIS A 244 -36.40 -2.34 -8.27
CA HIS A 244 -35.42 -1.45 -8.89
C HIS A 244 -36.03 -0.47 -9.89
N SER A 245 -37.23 0.04 -9.58
CA SER A 245 -38.05 0.87 -10.48
C SER A 245 -37.43 2.21 -10.91
N SER A 246 -36.36 2.66 -10.24
CA SER A 246 -35.62 3.89 -10.59
C SER A 246 -34.52 3.67 -11.63
N VAL A 247 -34.15 2.43 -11.95
CA VAL A 247 -33.07 2.14 -12.89
C VAL A 247 -33.50 2.47 -14.32
N ARG A 248 -32.61 3.11 -15.09
CA ARG A 248 -32.86 3.58 -16.46
C ARG A 248 -31.72 3.19 -17.39
N PRO A 249 -31.95 3.13 -18.71
CA PRO A 249 -30.86 2.98 -19.68
C PRO A 249 -29.78 4.06 -19.46
N GLY A 250 -28.52 3.67 -19.58
CA GLY A 250 -27.37 4.50 -19.23
C GLY A 250 -26.90 4.36 -17.77
N PHE A 251 -27.59 3.61 -16.92
CA PHE A 251 -27.12 3.33 -15.56
C PHE A 251 -26.15 2.15 -15.54
N LEU A 252 -25.28 2.05 -14.52
CA LEU A 252 -24.37 0.93 -14.39
C LEU A 252 -25.16 -0.37 -14.18
N ARG A 253 -24.74 -1.45 -14.83
CA ARG A 253 -25.23 -2.79 -14.55
C ARG A 253 -24.30 -3.45 -13.56
N PHE A 254 -24.81 -3.72 -12.36
CA PHE A 254 -24.09 -4.50 -11.35
C PHE A 254 -24.32 -5.98 -11.56
N GLN A 255 -23.34 -6.81 -11.21
CA GLN A 255 -23.48 -8.25 -11.19
C GLN A 255 -24.49 -8.67 -10.12
N ASP A 256 -25.53 -9.41 -10.53
CA ASP A 256 -26.38 -10.19 -9.64
C ASP A 256 -25.67 -11.52 -9.33
N VAL A 257 -25.17 -11.67 -8.09
CA VAL A 257 -24.33 -12.79 -7.68
C VAL A 257 -25.17 -14.03 -7.36
N ASN A 258 -26.38 -13.82 -6.83
CA ASN A 258 -27.26 -14.91 -6.39
C ASN A 258 -28.34 -15.27 -7.44
N GLY A 259 -28.55 -14.44 -8.46
CA GLY A 259 -29.45 -14.66 -9.58
C GLY A 259 -30.93 -14.44 -9.26
N ASP A 260 -31.26 -13.67 -8.23
CA ASP A 260 -32.64 -13.41 -7.81
C ASP A 260 -33.26 -12.14 -8.44
N GLY A 261 -32.49 -11.41 -9.24
CA GLY A 261 -32.88 -10.17 -9.89
C GLY A 261 -32.90 -8.97 -8.94
N VAL A 262 -32.39 -9.09 -7.72
CA VAL A 262 -32.40 -8.05 -6.68
C VAL A 262 -30.98 -7.73 -6.26
N ILE A 263 -30.44 -6.63 -6.80
CA ILE A 263 -29.14 -6.10 -6.35
C ILE A 263 -29.25 -5.57 -4.91
N ASP A 264 -28.65 -6.30 -3.96
CA ASP A 264 -28.65 -5.99 -2.53
C ASP A 264 -27.32 -6.32 -1.83
N GLU A 265 -27.34 -6.36 -0.50
CA GLU A 265 -26.14 -6.57 0.31
C GLU A 265 -25.41 -7.89 0.02
N ASN A 266 -26.12 -8.90 -0.49
CA ASN A 266 -25.60 -10.23 -0.81
C ASN A 266 -24.77 -10.26 -2.10
N ASP A 267 -24.84 -9.23 -2.94
CA ASP A 267 -24.07 -9.13 -4.18
C ASP A 267 -22.72 -8.42 -4.02
N ARG A 268 -22.44 -7.94 -2.81
CA ARG A 268 -21.20 -7.22 -2.52
C ARG A 268 -20.01 -8.17 -2.38
N GLN A 269 -18.90 -7.79 -3.00
CA GLN A 269 -17.67 -8.55 -3.09
C GLN A 269 -16.46 -7.66 -2.76
N HIS A 270 -15.31 -8.30 -2.49
CA HIS A 270 -14.03 -7.61 -2.35
C HIS A 270 -13.52 -7.15 -3.72
N LEU A 271 -13.29 -5.85 -3.88
CA LEU A 271 -12.91 -5.20 -5.15
C LEU A 271 -11.39 -4.94 -5.26
N GLY A 272 -10.59 -5.57 -4.39
CA GLY A 272 -9.14 -5.35 -4.25
C GLY A 272 -8.79 -4.39 -3.11
N ALA A 273 -7.51 -4.09 -2.91
CA ALA A 273 -7.04 -3.23 -1.82
C ALA A 273 -6.02 -2.19 -2.31
N ASN A 274 -5.77 -1.16 -1.51
CA ASN A 274 -4.73 -0.16 -1.78
C ASN A 274 -3.30 -0.72 -1.65
N LEU A 275 -3.14 -1.90 -1.03
CA LEU A 275 -1.86 -2.60 -0.92
C LEU A 275 -1.47 -3.19 -2.29
N PRO A 276 -0.27 -2.89 -2.82
CA PRO A 276 0.18 -3.44 -4.09
C PRO A 276 0.47 -4.93 -3.97
N LYS A 277 0.26 -5.67 -5.06
CA LYS A 277 0.65 -7.09 -5.14
C LYS A 277 2.16 -7.24 -5.20
N PHE A 278 2.82 -6.30 -5.88
CA PHE A 278 4.26 -6.16 -5.85
C PHE A 278 4.69 -4.71 -6.13
N THR A 279 5.85 -4.36 -5.61
CA THR A 279 6.60 -3.15 -5.94
C THR A 279 7.89 -3.54 -6.63
N TYR A 280 8.40 -2.67 -7.49
CA TYR A 280 9.63 -2.93 -8.20
C TYR A 280 10.38 -1.63 -8.44
N GLY A 281 11.69 -1.75 -8.61
CA GLY A 281 12.55 -0.62 -8.86
C GLY A 281 13.85 -1.07 -9.49
N GLY A 282 14.66 -0.09 -9.86
CA GLY A 282 15.95 -0.38 -10.43
C GLY A 282 16.76 0.87 -10.63
N GLN A 283 18.05 0.66 -10.88
CA GLN A 283 19.01 1.72 -11.08
C GLN A 283 19.97 1.29 -12.17
N ILE A 284 20.14 2.15 -13.19
CA ILE A 284 21.11 1.98 -14.26
C ILE A 284 22.16 3.07 -14.10
N GLN A 285 23.42 2.69 -14.13
CA GLN A 285 24.58 3.57 -14.02
C GLN A 285 25.55 3.28 -15.17
N PHE A 286 26.06 4.33 -15.80
CA PHE A 286 27.11 4.25 -16.80
C PHE A 286 28.21 5.25 -16.45
N GLU A 287 29.45 4.86 -16.66
CA GLU A 287 30.63 5.71 -16.50
C GLU A 287 31.51 5.52 -17.74
N TYR A 288 31.83 6.63 -18.42
CA TYR A 288 32.68 6.61 -19.61
C TYR A 288 33.61 7.82 -19.61
N GLY A 289 34.89 7.56 -19.31
CA GLY A 289 35.87 8.62 -19.09
C GLY A 289 35.42 9.57 -17.99
N ASN A 290 35.20 10.84 -18.33
CA ASN A 290 34.76 11.88 -17.39
C ASN A 290 33.23 12.03 -17.31
N PHE A 291 32.47 11.27 -18.11
CA PHE A 291 31.01 11.28 -18.08
C PHE A 291 30.47 10.22 -17.14
N ASP A 292 29.45 10.60 -16.37
CA ASP A 292 28.64 9.67 -15.59
C ASP A 292 27.15 9.87 -15.92
N PHE A 293 26.40 8.77 -15.91
CA PHE A 293 24.96 8.76 -16.07
C PHE A 293 24.34 7.84 -15.03
N THR A 294 23.22 8.24 -14.47
CA THR A 294 22.50 7.49 -13.44
C THR A 294 21.00 7.70 -13.61
N THR A 295 20.21 6.63 -13.75
CA THR A 295 18.74 6.70 -13.77
C THR A 295 18.09 5.69 -12.84
N SER A 296 17.18 6.15 -11.98
CA SER A 296 16.38 5.31 -11.07
C SER A 296 14.95 5.21 -11.57
N VAL A 297 14.39 4.00 -11.45
CA VAL A 297 12.99 3.72 -11.73
C VAL A 297 12.31 3.09 -10.53
N TYR A 298 11.02 3.34 -10.40
CA TYR A 298 10.17 2.78 -9.36
C TYR A 298 8.76 2.55 -9.91
N GLY A 299 8.12 1.47 -9.47
CA GLY A 299 6.74 1.18 -9.81
C GLY A 299 6.06 0.31 -8.78
N VAL A 300 4.73 0.32 -8.86
CA VAL A 300 3.84 -0.53 -8.07
C VAL A 300 2.82 -1.16 -9.00
N TYR A 301 2.36 -2.36 -8.66
CA TYR A 301 1.39 -3.07 -9.47
C TYR A 301 0.29 -3.73 -8.63
N GLY A 302 -0.94 -3.63 -9.13
CA GLY A 302 -2.09 -4.39 -8.64
C GLY A 302 -2.81 -3.78 -7.43
N ASN A 303 -2.38 -2.62 -6.93
CA ASN A 303 -3.14 -1.84 -5.96
C ASN A 303 -4.36 -1.18 -6.61
N LYS A 304 -5.38 -0.94 -5.80
CA LYS A 304 -6.64 -0.33 -6.20
C LYS A 304 -6.88 0.97 -5.46
N ILE A 305 -7.34 1.98 -6.19
CA ILE A 305 -7.56 3.34 -5.72
C ILE A 305 -9.03 3.66 -5.84
N PHE A 306 -9.64 4.18 -4.78
CA PHE A 306 -10.96 4.77 -4.89
C PHE A 306 -10.86 6.19 -5.43
N ASN A 307 -11.49 6.43 -6.57
CA ASN A 307 -11.57 7.73 -7.18
C ASN A 307 -12.70 8.55 -6.53
N SER A 308 -12.37 9.26 -5.46
CA SER A 308 -13.37 10.09 -4.76
C SER A 308 -13.79 11.33 -5.56
N LEU A 309 -13.04 11.74 -6.59
CA LEU A 309 -13.48 12.77 -7.53
C LEU A 309 -14.71 12.31 -8.33
N ARG A 310 -14.73 11.03 -8.74
CA ARG A 310 -15.90 10.40 -9.36
C ARG A 310 -16.99 10.07 -8.34
N GLY A 311 -16.63 9.51 -7.18
CA GLY A 311 -17.58 9.10 -6.15
C GLY A 311 -18.29 10.26 -5.43
N GLY A 312 -17.70 11.46 -5.39
CA GLY A 312 -18.29 12.64 -4.74
C GLY A 312 -19.40 13.33 -5.52
N ARG A 313 -19.67 12.93 -6.78
CA ARG A 313 -20.50 13.67 -7.74
C ARG A 313 -21.98 13.74 -7.37
N SER A 314 -22.52 12.70 -6.72
CA SER A 314 -23.93 12.67 -6.30
C SER A 314 -24.30 13.76 -5.27
N HIS A 315 -23.31 14.38 -4.63
CA HIS A 315 -23.56 15.41 -3.62
C HIS A 315 -23.85 16.79 -4.24
N HIS A 316 -23.31 17.08 -5.42
CA HIS A 316 -23.44 18.38 -6.09
C HIS A 316 -23.39 18.24 -7.62
N GLY A 317 -24.56 18.30 -8.28
CA GLY A 317 -24.68 18.19 -9.74
C GLY A 317 -24.04 19.33 -10.54
N ASP A 318 -23.69 20.43 -9.89
CA ASP A 318 -23.13 21.64 -10.52
C ASP A 318 -21.59 21.65 -10.56
N TYR A 319 -20.93 20.57 -10.13
CA TYR A 319 -19.47 20.47 -10.15
C TYR A 319 -18.93 20.23 -11.56
N ASN A 320 -17.75 20.78 -11.83
CA ASN A 320 -17.07 20.61 -13.12
C ASN A 320 -16.62 19.15 -13.33
N PHE A 321 -16.93 18.55 -14.48
CA PHE A 321 -16.65 17.14 -14.77
C PHE A 321 -15.24 16.91 -15.30
N GLU A 322 -14.70 15.70 -15.08
CA GLU A 322 -13.51 15.26 -15.80
C GLU A 322 -13.82 15.21 -17.30
N VAL A 323 -12.89 15.70 -18.13
CA VAL A 323 -13.04 15.69 -19.60
C VAL A 323 -13.27 14.26 -20.11
N ASP A 324 -12.60 13.28 -19.51
CA ASP A 324 -12.76 11.86 -19.81
C ASP A 324 -14.19 11.35 -19.59
N LEU A 325 -14.82 11.69 -18.45
CA LEU A 325 -16.23 11.33 -18.22
C LEU A 325 -17.15 12.04 -19.21
N TYR A 326 -16.91 13.32 -19.47
CA TYR A 326 -17.74 14.09 -20.39
C TYR A 326 -17.69 13.49 -21.79
N GLU A 327 -16.51 13.22 -22.34
CA GLU A 327 -16.35 12.74 -23.71
C GLU A 327 -16.85 11.30 -23.90
N ASN A 328 -16.68 10.43 -22.90
CA ASN A 328 -16.94 8.99 -23.04
C ASN A 328 -18.29 8.53 -22.49
N ARG A 329 -19.09 9.41 -21.86
CA ARG A 329 -20.38 9.04 -21.24
C ARG A 329 -21.37 8.40 -22.21
N TRP A 330 -22.24 7.58 -21.66
CA TRP A 330 -23.38 7.04 -22.39
C TRP A 330 -24.33 8.16 -22.84
N THR A 331 -24.65 8.17 -24.13
CA THR A 331 -25.56 9.14 -24.77
C THR A 331 -26.74 8.48 -25.49
N GLY A 332 -26.77 7.16 -25.52
CA GLY A 332 -27.78 6.35 -26.19
C GLY A 332 -27.32 4.91 -26.35
N GLU A 333 -28.25 4.02 -26.70
CA GLU A 333 -27.99 2.61 -26.96
C GLU A 333 -26.81 2.42 -27.94
N GLY A 334 -25.82 1.61 -27.54
CA GLY A 334 -24.63 1.32 -28.34
C GLY A 334 -23.52 2.38 -28.30
N SER A 335 -23.68 3.50 -27.56
CA SER A 335 -22.67 4.56 -27.50
C SER A 335 -21.42 4.16 -26.71
N THR A 336 -21.59 3.50 -25.56
CA THR A 336 -20.51 2.96 -24.72
C THR A 336 -21.09 1.92 -23.78
N ASN A 337 -20.25 1.00 -23.29
CA ASN A 337 -20.61 0.06 -22.23
C ASN A 337 -19.76 0.26 -20.96
N SER A 338 -18.90 1.29 -20.93
CA SER A 338 -17.92 1.47 -19.85
C SER A 338 -18.18 2.71 -18.98
N TYR A 339 -18.93 3.69 -19.51
CA TYR A 339 -19.21 4.95 -18.82
C TYR A 339 -20.73 5.16 -18.73
N PRO A 340 -21.29 5.44 -17.55
CA PRO A 340 -22.72 5.67 -17.41
C PRO A 340 -23.14 7.00 -18.05
N SER A 341 -24.45 7.22 -18.15
CA SER A 341 -25.04 8.47 -18.63
C SER A 341 -24.83 9.60 -17.63
N ALA A 342 -25.03 10.84 -18.08
CA ALA A 342 -24.99 12.01 -17.20
C ALA A 342 -25.99 11.91 -16.03
N GLU A 343 -27.18 11.34 -16.27
CA GLU A 343 -28.16 11.07 -15.22
C GLU A 343 -27.66 9.99 -14.25
N GLY A 344 -27.11 8.89 -14.78
CA GLY A 344 -26.54 7.83 -13.98
C GLY A 344 -25.41 8.30 -13.07
N LEU A 345 -24.57 9.23 -13.52
CA LEU A 345 -23.46 9.82 -12.73
C LEU A 345 -23.93 10.62 -11.51
N LEU A 346 -25.20 11.01 -11.44
CA LEU A 346 -25.79 11.74 -10.31
C LEU A 346 -26.77 10.89 -9.51
N HIS A 347 -27.11 9.70 -10.00
CA HIS A 347 -28.11 8.84 -9.39
C HIS A 347 -27.53 7.97 -8.27
N ALA A 348 -28.32 7.76 -7.21
CA ALA A 348 -27.96 6.94 -6.05
C ALA A 348 -27.56 5.51 -6.43
N TRP A 349 -28.23 4.93 -7.44
CA TRP A 349 -27.91 3.60 -7.97
C TRP A 349 -26.42 3.43 -8.27
N ASN A 350 -25.82 4.35 -9.03
CA ASN A 350 -24.41 4.28 -9.38
C ASN A 350 -23.47 4.78 -8.26
N MET A 351 -23.87 5.84 -7.54
CA MET A 351 -22.94 6.64 -6.74
C MET A 351 -23.03 6.43 -5.23
N ASN A 352 -24.15 5.91 -4.69
CA ASN A 352 -24.28 5.67 -3.25
C ASN A 352 -23.66 4.34 -2.82
N ASN A 353 -23.23 3.52 -3.77
CA ASN A 353 -22.66 2.21 -3.52
C ASN A 353 -21.22 2.14 -4.04
N MET A 354 -20.31 1.65 -3.21
CA MET A 354 -18.95 1.31 -3.65
C MET A 354 -19.02 0.30 -4.81
N ASN A 355 -18.27 0.53 -5.88
CA ASN A 355 -18.28 -0.36 -7.04
C ASN A 355 -17.00 -0.24 -7.88
N THR A 356 -16.79 -1.18 -8.81
CA THR A 356 -15.58 -1.24 -9.63
C THR A 356 -15.43 -0.12 -10.66
N PHE A 357 -16.46 0.69 -10.94
CA PHE A 357 -16.30 1.91 -11.74
C PHE A 357 -15.64 3.04 -10.93
N LEU A 358 -15.83 3.03 -9.60
CA LEU A 358 -15.21 3.99 -8.68
C LEU A 358 -13.86 3.51 -8.12
N VAL A 359 -13.58 2.21 -8.21
CA VAL A 359 -12.33 1.58 -7.77
C VAL A 359 -11.45 1.26 -8.98
N GLU A 360 -10.41 2.05 -9.15
CA GLU A 360 -9.56 2.04 -10.33
C GLU A 360 -8.19 1.41 -10.07
N ASP A 361 -7.50 1.06 -11.15
CA ASP A 361 -6.14 0.53 -11.07
C ASP A 361 -5.15 1.63 -10.67
N GLY A 362 -4.39 1.37 -9.60
CA GLY A 362 -3.37 2.27 -9.08
C GLY A 362 -1.94 1.93 -9.50
N SER A 363 -1.77 1.00 -10.45
CA SER A 363 -0.45 0.61 -10.92
C SER A 363 0.21 1.77 -11.68
N PHE A 364 1.50 1.94 -11.46
CA PHE A 364 2.26 2.96 -12.18
C PHE A 364 3.73 2.59 -12.31
N PHE A 365 4.36 3.25 -13.27
CA PHE A 365 5.81 3.27 -13.45
C PHE A 365 6.30 4.71 -13.44
N ARG A 366 7.43 4.96 -12.80
CA ARG A 366 8.07 6.27 -12.75
C ARG A 366 9.56 6.16 -12.97
N ILE A 367 10.11 7.10 -13.73
CA ILE A 367 11.52 7.45 -13.66
C ILE A 367 11.67 8.44 -12.51
N GLN A 368 12.30 8.02 -11.42
CA GLN A 368 12.45 8.87 -10.22
C GLN A 368 13.49 9.95 -10.45
N ASN A 369 14.66 9.58 -10.99
CA ASN A 369 15.73 10.52 -11.27
C ASN A 369 16.45 10.14 -12.55
N ILE A 370 16.85 11.14 -13.32
CA ILE A 370 17.88 11.04 -14.36
C ILE A 370 18.96 12.04 -14.02
N THR A 371 20.20 11.59 -13.86
CA THR A 371 21.36 12.44 -13.62
C THR A 371 22.41 12.19 -14.69
N LEU A 372 22.88 13.27 -15.32
CA LEU A 372 24.04 13.29 -16.20
C LEU A 372 25.10 14.16 -15.55
N GLY A 373 26.30 13.63 -15.37
CA GLY A 373 27.45 14.31 -14.82
C GLY A 373 28.62 14.37 -15.80
N TYR A 374 29.41 15.43 -15.67
CA TYR A 374 30.74 15.51 -16.27
C TYR A 374 31.73 16.07 -15.25
N THR A 375 32.83 15.35 -15.03
CA THR A 375 33.87 15.73 -14.07
C THR A 375 35.09 16.26 -14.82
N PHE A 376 35.46 17.50 -14.53
CA PHE A 376 36.74 18.05 -14.94
C PHE A 376 37.77 17.82 -13.83
N HIS A 377 38.96 17.33 -14.18
CA HIS A 377 40.07 17.12 -13.25
C HIS A 377 41.14 18.20 -13.44
N ASP A 378 41.83 18.55 -12.35
CA ASP A 378 43.02 19.42 -12.33
C ASP A 378 42.82 20.81 -12.99
N LEU A 379 41.60 21.35 -12.94
CA LEU A 379 41.26 22.65 -13.53
C LEU A 379 41.58 23.86 -12.64
N ILE A 380 41.83 23.67 -11.34
CA ILE A 380 41.99 24.77 -10.39
C ILE A 380 43.48 25.12 -10.25
N PRO A 381 43.95 26.28 -10.76
CA PRO A 381 45.36 26.63 -10.67
C PRO A 381 45.78 26.82 -9.20
N GLY A 382 46.78 26.05 -8.75
CA GLY A 382 47.32 26.12 -7.38
C GLY A 382 46.65 25.18 -6.36
N SER A 383 45.74 24.30 -6.78
CA SER A 383 45.22 23.22 -5.93
C SER A 383 46.19 22.04 -5.82
N GLU A 384 45.94 21.13 -4.87
CA GLU A 384 46.64 19.84 -4.83
C GLU A 384 46.25 18.96 -6.03
N SER A 385 47.04 17.91 -6.30
CA SER A 385 46.73 16.91 -7.31
C SER A 385 45.47 16.15 -6.89
N GLY A 386 44.46 16.09 -7.77
CA GLY A 386 43.17 15.47 -7.47
C GLY A 386 42.00 16.45 -7.31
N SER A 387 42.23 17.75 -7.53
CA SER A 387 41.12 18.71 -7.58
C SER A 387 40.16 18.39 -8.73
N SER A 388 38.88 18.61 -8.50
CA SER A 388 37.85 18.32 -9.50
C SER A 388 36.67 19.28 -9.42
N VAL A 389 36.09 19.55 -10.58
CA VAL A 389 34.84 20.29 -10.73
C VAL A 389 33.88 19.41 -11.50
N ARG A 390 32.82 18.94 -10.83
CA ARG A 390 31.77 18.13 -11.46
C ARG A 390 30.52 18.96 -11.69
N PHE A 391 30.11 19.06 -12.94
CA PHE A 391 28.79 19.60 -13.30
C PHE A 391 27.80 18.45 -13.41
N ARG A 392 26.59 18.65 -12.87
CA ARG A 392 25.50 17.67 -12.97
C ARG A 392 24.21 18.33 -13.39
N LEU A 393 23.49 17.69 -14.30
CA LEU A 393 22.10 17.97 -14.63
C LEU A 393 21.25 16.85 -14.05
N THR A 394 20.20 17.18 -13.31
CA THR A 394 19.30 16.19 -12.70
C THR A 394 17.85 16.53 -13.01
N ALA A 395 17.11 15.57 -13.55
CA ALA A 395 15.66 15.63 -13.67
C ALA A 395 15.03 14.68 -12.64
N GLN A 396 14.14 15.20 -11.79
CA GLN A 396 13.40 14.44 -10.78
C GLN A 396 11.93 14.29 -11.20
N ASN A 397 11.41 13.08 -11.08
CA ASN A 397 10.09 12.65 -11.52
C ASN A 397 9.76 13.06 -12.98
N PRO A 398 10.70 13.02 -13.96
CA PRO A 398 10.46 13.53 -15.31
C PRO A 398 9.35 12.81 -16.06
N VAL A 399 9.05 11.55 -15.71
CA VAL A 399 8.01 10.74 -16.37
C VAL A 399 7.35 9.83 -15.34
N THR A 400 6.01 9.86 -15.29
CA THR A 400 5.17 8.87 -14.59
C THR A 400 4.11 8.36 -15.56
N LEU A 401 3.97 7.05 -15.69
CA LEU A 401 2.99 6.37 -16.53
C LEU A 401 2.01 5.62 -15.63
N PHE A 402 0.71 5.86 -15.81
CA PHE A 402 -0.37 5.23 -15.05
C PHE A 402 -1.69 5.28 -15.83
N GLY A 403 -2.63 4.41 -15.48
CA GLY A 403 -3.98 4.36 -16.08
C GLY A 403 -5.10 4.95 -15.21
N PHE A 404 -4.78 5.40 -14.00
CA PHE A 404 -5.74 5.99 -13.06
C PHE A 404 -6.34 7.30 -13.58
N ASN A 405 -7.67 7.46 -13.53
CA ASN A 405 -8.37 8.69 -13.94
C ASN A 405 -8.31 9.77 -12.85
N GLY A 406 -7.10 10.22 -12.54
CA GLY A 406 -6.83 11.32 -11.63
C GLY A 406 -5.47 11.95 -11.92
N PHE A 407 -5.03 12.88 -11.07
CA PHE A 407 -3.76 13.58 -11.30
C PHE A 407 -2.53 12.79 -10.87
N THR A 408 -2.69 11.86 -9.93
CA THR A 408 -1.60 11.00 -9.44
C THR A 408 -2.15 9.66 -8.95
N PRO A 409 -1.49 8.53 -9.28
CA PRO A 409 -1.81 7.21 -8.73
C PRO A 409 -1.21 7.01 -7.33
N GLU A 410 -0.35 7.94 -6.86
CA GLU A 410 0.20 7.88 -5.51
C GLU A 410 -0.74 8.57 -4.53
N VAL A 411 -1.54 7.75 -3.89
CA VAL A 411 -2.60 8.16 -2.98
C VAL A 411 -2.26 7.66 -1.58
N GLY A 412 -2.10 8.60 -0.65
CA GLY A 412 -1.75 8.29 0.73
C GLY A 412 -2.88 7.61 1.50
N GLY A 413 -2.52 7.08 2.68
CA GLY A 413 -3.46 6.41 3.57
C GLY A 413 -4.06 5.15 2.93
N VAL A 414 -5.38 5.04 3.03
CA VAL A 414 -6.20 3.89 2.62
C VAL A 414 -6.60 3.95 1.12
N GLY A 415 -5.90 4.75 0.31
CA GLY A 415 -6.06 4.75 -1.16
C GLY A 415 -7.27 5.52 -1.69
N SER A 416 -7.77 6.53 -0.97
CA SER A 416 -8.86 7.41 -1.43
C SER A 416 -8.29 8.70 -2.05
N ALA A 417 -8.49 8.90 -3.35
CA ALA A 417 -7.93 10.03 -4.09
C ALA A 417 -8.94 11.17 -4.22
N GLY A 418 -8.76 12.25 -3.46
CA GLY A 418 -9.59 13.46 -3.53
C GLY A 418 -8.75 14.70 -3.78
N GLY A 419 -8.79 15.24 -5.00
CA GLY A 419 -8.16 16.53 -5.31
C GLY A 419 -6.65 16.60 -5.09
N MET A 420 -5.94 15.48 -5.21
CA MET A 420 -4.48 15.45 -5.05
C MET A 420 -3.81 16.09 -6.26
N ASN A 421 -2.86 17.00 -6.03
CA ASN A 421 -2.06 17.57 -7.09
C ASN A 421 -1.02 16.55 -7.61
N PRO A 422 -0.63 16.62 -8.88
CA PRO A 422 0.44 15.78 -9.40
C PRO A 422 1.75 16.10 -8.67
N ILE A 423 2.65 15.12 -8.62
CA ILE A 423 3.99 15.33 -8.08
C ILE A 423 4.76 16.23 -9.06
N PRO A 424 5.34 17.35 -8.58
CA PRO A 424 6.04 18.27 -9.45
C PRO A 424 7.31 17.64 -10.03
N GLN A 425 7.60 18.04 -11.27
CA GLN A 425 8.86 17.74 -11.92
C GLN A 425 9.88 18.80 -11.53
N SER A 426 11.12 18.40 -11.29
CA SER A 426 12.21 19.32 -10.96
C SER A 426 13.41 19.09 -11.85
N PHE A 427 13.98 20.16 -12.39
CA PHE A 427 15.21 20.14 -13.18
C PHE A 427 16.25 21.00 -12.46
N THR A 428 17.34 20.36 -12.04
CA THR A 428 18.37 21.00 -11.22
C THR A 428 19.72 20.92 -11.94
N VAL A 429 20.43 22.04 -11.98
CA VAL A 429 21.85 22.10 -12.34
C VAL A 429 22.65 22.24 -11.04
N GLY A 430 23.64 21.38 -10.85
CA GLY A 430 24.52 21.39 -9.68
C GLY A 430 25.99 21.42 -10.07
N VAL A 431 26.81 22.00 -9.20
CA VAL A 431 28.27 21.96 -9.30
C VAL A 431 28.83 21.46 -7.98
N ASN A 432 29.69 20.45 -8.05
CA ASN A 432 30.45 19.96 -6.90
C ASN A 432 31.93 20.28 -7.14
N ILE A 433 32.57 20.96 -6.19
CA ILE A 433 33.98 21.33 -6.27
C ILE A 433 34.73 20.59 -5.16
N THR A 434 35.79 19.88 -5.54
CA THR A 434 36.73 19.23 -4.62
C THR A 434 38.09 19.89 -4.81
N TYR A 435 38.72 20.32 -3.71
CA TYR A 435 40.00 21.04 -3.71
C TYR A 435 41.20 20.11 -3.59
#